data_AF-A0A0H3FH88-F1
#
_entry.id   AF-A0A0H3FH88-F1
#
_cell.length_a   1.000
_cell.length_b   1.000
_cell.length_c   1.000
_cell.angle_alpha   90.00
_cell.angle_beta   90.00
_cell.angle_gamma   90.00
#
_symmetry.space_group_name_H-M   'P 1'
#
loop_
_entity.id
_entity.type
_entity.pdbx_description
1 polymer ?
#
loop_
_entity_poly.entity_id
_entity_poly.type
_entity_poly.pdbx_seq_one_letter_code
_entity_poly.pdbx_strand_id
1 'polypeptide(L)'
;MGILHPQECYFLEKFISAEHYAETRDAIIAYIDAHEEALARYKRELPLNARKTPQWQQADMVWENRVMPNIRPMKERYMKAYILRTHSDIKAFDIGHAMSNISKGIVEFWNGWMTEGEIEKISALESVAKKLDRQLSTTLSGTWDEGNLTYNGRGCYALEDLPSQIPEYKLDPAVRIEIDDIPIETGIYLPDADFSSARFIAANFGEPPEAVQGIKRTDKLDVETGKPRYSWRESQWAKTGWTLIRRVGGEFINVPVDGFFPKGLPEELYNWPEKEKLLRQAEPTRITAYSGETSPHSGRWGTFIDGSLRYAHVKQGQALPEYEDKESKLHRTLWSLLERDDKGSVFINS
;
A
#
# COMPACT_ATOMS: atom_id res chain seq x y z
N MET A 1 -16.28 15.98 -5.42
CA MET A 1 -15.23 15.77 -4.42
C MET A 1 -14.74 14.33 -4.51
N GLY A 2 -13.46 14.10 -4.28
CA GLY A 2 -12.90 12.75 -4.20
C GLY A 2 -13.55 11.94 -3.07
N ILE A 3 -13.34 10.63 -3.07
CA ILE A 3 -13.87 9.75 -2.03
C ILE A 3 -12.76 9.42 -1.07
N LEU A 4 -12.94 9.78 0.21
CA LEU A 4 -12.03 9.36 1.26
C LEU A 4 -12.13 7.85 1.44
N HIS A 5 -11.05 7.13 1.17
CA HIS A 5 -10.96 5.70 1.42
C HIS A 5 -9.71 5.37 2.26
N PRO A 6 -9.83 4.59 3.34
CA PRO A 6 -8.72 4.33 4.26
C PRO A 6 -7.56 3.55 3.61
N GLN A 7 -7.87 2.63 2.69
CA GLN A 7 -6.84 1.88 1.95
C GLN A 7 -5.92 2.80 1.13
N GLU A 8 -6.49 3.81 0.46
CA GLU A 8 -5.72 4.75 -0.36
C GLU A 8 -4.79 5.59 0.53
N CYS A 9 -5.32 6.13 1.63
CA CYS A 9 -4.55 6.89 2.60
C CYS A 9 -3.41 6.07 3.20
N TYR A 10 -3.70 4.82 3.60
CA TYR A 10 -2.70 3.90 4.14
C TYR A 10 -1.53 3.67 3.18
N PHE A 11 -1.82 3.43 1.89
CA PHE A 11 -0.75 3.23 0.91
C PHE A 11 0.07 4.51 0.67
N LEU A 12 -0.58 5.67 0.61
CA LEU A 12 0.14 6.95 0.51
C LEU A 12 1.07 7.16 1.70
N GLU A 13 0.62 6.89 2.93
CA GLU A 13 1.47 6.94 4.14
C GLU A 13 2.62 5.92 4.09
N LYS A 14 2.31 4.68 3.70
CA LYS A 14 3.29 3.59 3.58
C LYS A 14 4.39 3.96 2.58
N PHE A 15 4.05 4.45 1.40
CA PHE A 15 5.03 4.76 0.36
C PHE A 15 5.91 5.97 0.67
N ILE A 16 5.50 6.84 1.61
CA ILE A 16 6.36 7.91 2.13
C ILE A 16 7.00 7.57 3.49
N SER A 17 6.87 6.34 3.98
CA SER A 17 7.43 5.95 5.27
C SER A 17 8.96 5.83 5.22
N ALA A 18 9.62 5.91 6.37
CA ALA A 18 11.07 5.73 6.42
C ALA A 18 11.47 4.31 6.01
N GLU A 19 10.63 3.32 6.32
CA GLU A 19 10.81 1.92 5.94
C GLU A 19 10.78 1.76 4.41
N HIS A 20 9.78 2.36 3.74
CA HIS A 20 9.70 2.30 2.28
C HIS A 20 10.91 2.99 1.61
N TYR A 21 11.41 4.08 2.18
CA TYR A 21 12.65 4.72 1.72
C TYR A 21 13.86 3.80 1.89
N ALA A 22 13.95 3.06 3.00
CA ALA A 22 15.03 2.10 3.23
C ALA A 22 14.97 0.95 2.22
N GLU A 23 13.79 0.35 2.03
CA GLU A 23 13.58 -0.74 1.07
C GLU A 23 13.90 -0.29 -0.37
N THR A 24 13.44 0.90 -0.76
CA THR A 24 13.71 1.47 -2.09
C THR A 24 15.21 1.71 -2.28
N ARG A 25 15.89 2.29 -1.28
CA ARG A 25 17.34 2.50 -1.28
C ARG A 25 18.07 1.17 -1.46
N ASP A 26 17.75 0.17 -0.65
CA ASP A 26 18.45 -1.11 -0.64
C ASP A 26 18.24 -1.87 -1.95
N ALA A 27 17.03 -1.82 -2.52
CA ALA A 27 16.75 -2.40 -3.83
C ALA A 27 17.54 -1.73 -4.97
N ILE A 28 17.62 -0.40 -4.98
CA ILE A 28 18.41 0.34 -5.98
C ILE A 28 19.91 0.06 -5.83
N ILE A 29 20.42 0.02 -4.59
CA ILE A 29 21.83 -0.30 -4.32
C ILE A 29 22.13 -1.72 -4.81
N ALA A 30 21.31 -2.71 -4.46
CA ALA A 30 21.50 -4.10 -4.88
C ALA A 30 21.47 -4.25 -6.41
N TYR A 31 20.58 -3.52 -7.09
CA TYR A 31 20.52 -3.49 -8.55
C TYR A 31 21.80 -2.93 -9.18
N ILE A 32 22.36 -1.84 -8.63
CA ILE A 32 23.61 -1.25 -9.13
C ILE A 32 24.82 -2.13 -8.76
N ASP A 33 24.86 -2.70 -7.57
CA ASP A 33 25.91 -3.62 -7.12
C ASP A 33 25.99 -4.84 -8.03
N ALA A 34 24.86 -5.42 -8.43
CA ALA A 34 24.84 -6.54 -9.36
C ALA A 34 25.46 -6.21 -10.74
N HIS A 35 25.27 -4.99 -11.23
CA HIS A 35 25.95 -4.52 -12.44
C HIS A 35 27.46 -4.36 -12.25
N GLU A 36 27.88 -3.86 -11.07
CA GLU A 36 29.30 -3.72 -10.73
C GLU A 36 29.99 -5.07 -10.61
N GLU A 37 29.34 -6.05 -9.97
CA GLU A 37 29.82 -7.42 -9.86
C GLU A 37 29.99 -8.05 -11.24
N ALA A 38 28.99 -7.93 -12.11
CA ALA A 38 29.04 -8.46 -13.46
C ALA A 38 30.20 -7.81 -14.26
N LEU A 39 30.32 -6.48 -14.21
CA LEU A 39 31.39 -5.76 -14.89
C LEU A 39 32.77 -6.14 -14.34
N ALA A 40 32.90 -6.32 -13.03
CA ALA A 40 34.14 -6.76 -12.40
C ALA A 40 34.53 -8.19 -12.81
N ARG A 41 33.56 -9.11 -12.94
CA ARG A 41 33.81 -10.43 -13.53
C ARG A 41 34.27 -10.29 -14.99
N TYR A 42 33.53 -9.57 -15.83
CA TYR A 42 33.88 -9.37 -17.24
C TYR A 42 35.30 -8.85 -17.42
N LYS A 43 35.72 -7.89 -16.59
CA LYS A 43 37.09 -7.35 -16.62
C LYS A 43 38.16 -8.36 -16.21
N ARG A 44 37.87 -9.26 -15.26
CA ARG A 44 38.79 -10.35 -14.86
C ARG A 44 38.91 -11.42 -15.95
N GLU A 45 37.82 -11.68 -16.66
CA GLU A 45 37.71 -12.71 -17.71
C GLU A 45 37.80 -12.11 -19.12
N LEU A 46 38.41 -10.93 -19.26
CA LEU A 46 38.38 -10.16 -20.49
C LEU A 46 38.88 -11.01 -21.68
N PRO A 47 38.07 -11.21 -22.73
CA PRO A 47 38.49 -12.00 -23.88
C PRO A 47 39.76 -11.43 -24.52
N LEU A 48 40.72 -12.29 -24.89
CA LEU A 48 41.98 -11.87 -25.52
C LEU A 48 41.77 -11.03 -26.80
N ASN A 49 40.65 -11.23 -27.50
CA ASN A 49 40.28 -10.48 -28.70
C ASN A 49 39.28 -9.35 -28.44
N ALA A 50 38.99 -8.98 -27.18
CA ALA A 50 38.00 -7.95 -26.84
C ALA A 50 38.30 -6.60 -27.51
N ARG A 51 39.57 -6.25 -27.71
CA ARG A 51 39.94 -5.00 -28.41
C ARG A 51 39.71 -5.01 -29.92
N LYS A 52 39.41 -6.18 -30.51
CA LYS A 52 39.08 -6.32 -31.93
C LYS A 52 37.58 -6.24 -32.19
N THR A 53 36.74 -6.30 -31.16
CA THR A 53 35.30 -6.13 -31.32
C THR A 53 34.97 -4.64 -31.50
N PRO A 54 33.85 -4.31 -32.16
CA PRO A 54 33.37 -2.93 -32.22
C PRO A 54 33.24 -2.31 -30.82
N GLN A 55 33.51 -1.01 -30.70
CA GLN A 55 33.54 -0.33 -29.40
C GLN A 55 32.24 -0.53 -28.59
N TRP A 56 31.08 -0.59 -29.24
CA TRP A 56 29.79 -0.83 -28.59
C TRP A 56 29.67 -2.22 -27.92
N GLN A 57 30.50 -3.18 -28.30
CA GLN A 57 30.62 -4.51 -27.65
C GLN A 57 31.69 -4.56 -26.56
N GLN A 58 32.51 -3.52 -26.43
CA GLN A 58 33.58 -3.47 -25.42
C GLN A 58 32.98 -2.93 -24.11
N ALA A 59 32.46 -3.84 -23.27
CA ALA A 59 31.75 -3.46 -22.06
C ALA A 59 32.63 -2.68 -21.07
N ASP A 60 33.90 -3.04 -20.94
CA ASP A 60 34.86 -2.30 -20.12
C ASP A 60 35.13 -0.88 -20.63
N MET A 61 34.90 -0.58 -21.90
CA MET A 61 34.94 0.80 -22.40
C MET A 61 33.61 1.51 -22.18
N VAL A 62 32.50 0.87 -22.56
CA VAL A 62 31.19 1.52 -22.62
C VAL A 62 30.52 1.55 -21.26
N TRP A 63 30.41 0.41 -20.60
CA TRP A 63 29.77 0.32 -19.29
C TRP A 63 30.62 0.99 -18.21
N GLU A 64 31.94 0.81 -18.20
CA GLU A 64 32.80 1.43 -17.18
C GLU A 64 32.84 2.97 -17.27
N ASN A 65 32.86 3.53 -18.47
CA ASN A 65 33.06 4.98 -18.66
C ASN A 65 31.77 5.76 -18.94
N ARG A 66 30.68 5.10 -19.38
CA ARG A 66 29.40 5.79 -19.66
C ARG A 66 28.29 5.32 -18.74
N VAL A 67 28.01 4.03 -18.69
CA VAL A 67 26.83 3.51 -17.96
C VAL A 67 27.01 3.60 -16.45
N MET A 68 28.06 2.99 -15.92
CA MET A 68 28.29 2.92 -14.48
C MET A 68 28.45 4.30 -13.82
N PRO A 69 29.22 5.26 -14.38
CA PRO A 69 29.31 6.60 -13.82
C PRO A 69 27.97 7.35 -13.78
N ASN A 70 27.04 7.05 -14.69
CA ASN A 70 25.72 7.68 -14.71
C ASN A 70 24.76 7.09 -13.65
N ILE A 71 24.85 5.79 -13.36
CA ILE A 71 23.92 5.14 -12.42
C ILE A 71 24.44 5.10 -10.97
N ARG A 72 25.77 5.02 -10.76
CA ARG A 72 26.40 4.96 -9.42
C ARG A 72 25.97 6.09 -8.47
N PRO A 73 25.87 7.37 -8.91
CA PRO A 73 25.45 8.46 -8.03
C PRO A 73 24.08 8.27 -7.38
N MET A 74 23.22 7.41 -7.94
CA MET A 74 21.90 7.11 -7.37
C MET A 74 22.00 6.42 -6.00
N LYS A 75 23.06 5.64 -5.73
CA LYS A 75 23.28 5.04 -4.41
C LYS A 75 23.35 6.11 -3.33
N GLU A 76 24.24 7.08 -3.51
CA GLU A 76 24.41 8.19 -2.57
C GLU A 76 23.17 9.06 -2.46
N ARG A 77 22.47 9.30 -3.58
CA ARG A 77 21.23 10.08 -3.61
C ARG A 77 20.16 9.46 -2.70
N TYR A 78 19.92 8.15 -2.80
CA TYR A 78 18.92 7.46 -1.96
C TYR A 78 19.38 7.27 -0.52
N MET A 79 20.68 7.10 -0.27
CA MET A 79 21.23 7.12 1.09
C MET A 79 20.96 8.47 1.78
N LYS A 80 21.22 9.59 1.09
CA LYS A 80 20.95 10.94 1.60
C LYS A 80 19.45 11.16 1.82
N ALA A 81 18.60 10.77 0.85
CA ALA A 81 17.15 10.90 0.97
C ALA A 81 16.60 10.13 2.19
N TYR A 82 17.08 8.91 2.44
CA TYR A 82 16.73 8.13 3.63
C TYR A 82 17.15 8.83 4.94
N ILE A 83 18.37 9.38 4.99
CA ILE A 83 18.83 10.14 6.16
C ILE A 83 17.94 11.37 6.40
N LEU A 84 17.63 12.13 5.35
CA LEU A 84 16.72 13.27 5.44
C LEU A 84 15.34 12.83 5.95
N ARG A 85 14.83 11.71 5.44
CA ARG A 85 13.51 11.19 5.81
C ARG A 85 13.43 10.78 7.27
N THR A 86 14.47 10.13 7.80
CA THR A 86 14.54 9.71 9.23
C THR A 86 14.62 10.90 10.18
N HIS A 87 15.14 12.04 9.73
CA HIS A 87 15.14 13.30 10.47
C HIS A 87 13.90 14.16 10.21
N SER A 88 12.93 13.65 9.43
CA SER A 88 11.71 14.36 9.03
C SER A 88 11.98 15.69 8.30
N ASP A 89 13.08 15.78 7.56
CA ASP A 89 13.41 16.94 6.74
C ASP A 89 12.57 16.91 5.45
N ILE A 90 11.93 18.03 5.12
CA ILE A 90 11.08 18.18 3.94
C ILE A 90 11.84 17.96 2.63
N LYS A 91 13.16 18.16 2.61
CA LYS A 91 14.02 17.87 1.44
C LYS A 91 14.06 16.38 1.10
N ALA A 92 13.64 15.49 2.00
CA ALA A 92 13.52 14.08 1.71
C ALA A 92 12.59 13.80 0.53
N PHE A 93 11.61 14.67 0.29
CA PHE A 93 10.60 14.52 -0.77
C PHE A 93 11.10 14.91 -2.17
N ASP A 94 12.32 15.43 -2.31
CA ASP A 94 12.97 15.70 -3.61
C ASP A 94 13.72 14.45 -4.13
N ILE A 95 12.97 13.37 -4.32
CA ILE A 95 13.49 12.06 -4.72
C ILE A 95 12.51 11.34 -5.66
N GLY A 96 12.96 10.25 -6.27
CA GLY A 96 12.18 9.43 -7.19
C GLY A 96 12.68 9.44 -8.63
N HIS A 97 11.97 8.68 -9.45
CA HIS A 97 12.16 8.45 -10.89
C HIS A 97 13.51 7.85 -11.25
N ALA A 98 14.26 7.31 -10.28
CA ALA A 98 15.61 6.81 -10.51
C ALA A 98 15.60 5.62 -11.45
N MET A 99 14.73 4.63 -11.22
CA MET A 99 14.69 3.45 -12.08
C MET A 99 14.19 3.78 -13.48
N SER A 100 13.25 4.72 -13.63
CA SER A 100 12.82 5.20 -14.95
C SER A 100 13.97 5.85 -15.71
N ASN A 101 14.73 6.72 -15.04
CA ASN A 101 15.86 7.43 -15.63
C ASN A 101 17.02 6.48 -15.97
N ILE A 102 17.33 5.53 -15.06
CA ILE A 102 18.33 4.50 -15.30
C ILE A 102 17.92 3.65 -16.50
N SER A 103 16.72 3.06 -16.52
CA SER A 103 16.29 2.20 -17.63
C SER A 103 16.34 2.92 -18.97
N LYS A 104 15.87 4.18 -19.05
CA LYS A 104 15.99 4.99 -20.28
C LYS A 104 17.44 5.23 -20.69
N GLY A 105 18.32 5.45 -19.72
CA GLY A 105 19.75 5.70 -19.93
C GLY A 105 20.59 4.46 -20.22
N ILE A 106 20.05 3.25 -20.07
CA ILE A 106 20.81 2.00 -20.29
C ILE A 106 20.24 1.10 -21.40
N VAL A 107 18.99 1.28 -21.80
CA VAL A 107 18.27 0.36 -22.72
C VAL A 107 18.95 0.20 -24.09
N GLU A 108 19.67 1.22 -24.55
CA GLU A 108 20.39 1.21 -25.83
C GLU A 108 21.75 0.50 -25.78
N PHE A 109 22.23 0.15 -24.58
CA PHE A 109 23.56 -0.42 -24.39
C PHE A 109 23.52 -1.94 -24.46
N TRP A 110 24.43 -2.50 -25.27
CA TRP A 110 24.54 -3.94 -25.44
C TRP A 110 24.97 -4.62 -24.12
N ASN A 111 24.25 -5.66 -23.73
CA ASN A 111 24.44 -6.42 -22.49
C ASN A 111 24.93 -7.86 -22.71
N GLY A 112 25.22 -8.28 -23.96
CA GLY A 112 25.60 -9.67 -24.27
C GLY A 112 26.97 -10.13 -23.74
N TRP A 113 27.65 -9.29 -22.96
CA TRP A 113 28.86 -9.62 -22.22
C TRP A 113 28.55 -10.22 -20.82
N MET A 114 27.31 -10.04 -20.35
CA MET A 114 26.80 -10.67 -19.13
C MET A 114 26.43 -12.13 -19.41
N THR A 115 26.61 -12.98 -18.41
CA THR A 115 26.10 -14.36 -18.43
C THR A 115 24.57 -14.38 -18.27
N GLU A 116 23.94 -15.48 -18.66
CA GLU A 116 22.49 -15.67 -18.51
C GLU A 116 22.04 -15.52 -17.04
N GLY A 117 22.76 -16.13 -16.10
CA GLY A 117 22.46 -16.00 -14.66
C GLY A 117 22.65 -14.58 -14.11
N GLU A 118 23.60 -13.80 -14.64
CA GLU A 118 23.74 -12.38 -14.28
C GLU A 118 22.56 -11.56 -14.81
N ILE A 119 22.13 -11.81 -16.06
CA ILE A 119 20.98 -11.14 -16.67
C ILE A 119 19.71 -11.44 -15.86
N GLU A 120 19.48 -12.70 -15.48
CA GLU A 120 18.34 -13.10 -14.65
C GLU A 120 18.37 -12.43 -13.27
N LYS A 121 19.52 -12.47 -12.57
CA LYS A 121 19.70 -11.81 -11.27
C LYS A 121 19.42 -10.30 -11.36
N ILE A 122 20.01 -9.63 -12.35
CA ILE A 122 19.85 -8.19 -12.57
C ILE A 122 18.39 -7.86 -12.90
N SER A 123 17.73 -8.65 -13.75
CA SER A 123 16.32 -8.45 -14.12
C SER A 123 15.39 -8.58 -12.91
N ALA A 124 15.62 -9.57 -12.05
CA ALA A 124 14.85 -9.75 -10.82
C ALA A 124 15.01 -8.54 -9.87
N LEU A 125 16.25 -8.09 -9.65
CA LEU A 125 16.54 -6.91 -8.84
C LEU A 125 15.94 -5.62 -9.45
N GLU A 126 15.99 -5.50 -10.78
CA GLU A 126 15.39 -4.37 -11.49
C GLU A 126 13.88 -4.32 -11.28
N SER A 127 13.20 -5.47 -11.33
CA SER A 127 11.75 -5.57 -11.10
C SER A 127 11.36 -5.06 -9.71
N VAL A 128 12.09 -5.49 -8.67
CA VAL A 128 11.87 -5.06 -7.28
C VAL A 128 12.12 -3.56 -7.14
N ALA A 129 13.28 -3.08 -7.62
CA ALA A 129 13.65 -1.66 -7.53
C ALA A 129 12.65 -0.78 -8.30
N LYS A 130 12.21 -1.19 -9.50
CA LYS A 130 11.21 -0.46 -10.30
C LYS A 130 9.87 -0.36 -9.57
N LYS A 131 9.41 -1.44 -8.92
CA LYS A 131 8.15 -1.42 -8.17
C LYS A 131 8.22 -0.40 -7.03
N LEU A 132 9.25 -0.51 -6.19
CA LEU A 132 9.45 0.34 -5.01
C LEU A 132 9.64 1.82 -5.38
N ASP A 133 10.50 2.09 -6.37
CA ASP A 133 10.75 3.45 -6.86
C ASP A 133 9.50 4.06 -7.51
N ARG A 134 8.72 3.27 -8.27
CA ARG A 134 7.46 3.75 -8.86
C ARG A 134 6.44 4.14 -7.79
N GLN A 135 6.25 3.32 -6.76
CA GLN A 135 5.34 3.62 -5.65
C GLN A 135 5.72 4.94 -4.96
N LEU A 136 7.01 5.12 -4.67
CA LEU A 136 7.53 6.34 -4.06
C LEU A 136 7.34 7.55 -5.00
N SER A 137 7.80 7.44 -6.24
CA SER A 137 7.80 8.54 -7.22
C SER A 137 6.40 9.02 -7.58
N THR A 138 5.46 8.09 -7.74
CA THR A 138 4.07 8.41 -8.08
C THR A 138 3.39 9.12 -6.90
N THR A 139 3.69 8.70 -5.67
CA THR A 139 3.20 9.35 -4.45
C THR A 139 3.73 10.77 -4.31
N LEU A 140 5.03 10.98 -4.47
CA LEU A 140 5.65 12.31 -4.37
C LEU A 140 5.24 13.24 -5.51
N SER A 141 5.08 12.72 -6.73
CA SER A 141 4.65 13.51 -7.89
C SER A 141 3.14 13.79 -7.89
N GLY A 142 2.36 13.09 -7.04
CA GLY A 142 0.92 13.20 -6.97
C GLY A 142 0.21 12.78 -8.26
N THR A 143 0.73 11.76 -8.94
CA THR A 143 0.25 11.29 -10.24
C THR A 143 -0.57 10.01 -10.15
N TRP A 144 -1.08 9.66 -8.97
CA TRP A 144 -1.98 8.54 -8.79
C TRP A 144 -3.33 8.85 -9.44
N ASP A 145 -3.78 8.00 -10.37
CA ASP A 145 -5.15 8.06 -10.84
C ASP A 145 -6.11 7.45 -9.82
N GLU A 146 -7.36 7.94 -9.81
CA GLU A 146 -8.48 7.27 -9.14
C GLU A 146 -8.54 5.79 -9.56
N GLY A 147 -8.51 4.90 -8.57
CA GLY A 147 -8.54 3.45 -8.78
C GLY A 147 -7.20 2.75 -8.54
N ASN A 148 -6.08 3.46 -8.72
CA ASN A 148 -4.75 2.86 -8.68
C ASN A 148 -4.39 2.29 -7.30
N LEU A 149 -4.87 2.92 -6.22
CA LEU A 149 -4.64 2.50 -4.83
C LEU A 149 -5.88 1.84 -4.18
N THR A 150 -6.93 1.56 -4.97
CA THR A 150 -8.24 1.08 -4.49
C THR A 150 -8.70 -0.21 -5.18
N TYR A 151 -9.41 -0.13 -6.30
CA TYR A 151 -10.06 -1.31 -6.90
C TYR A 151 -9.31 -1.95 -8.07
N ASN A 152 -8.37 -1.25 -8.71
CA ASN A 152 -7.66 -1.82 -9.85
C ASN A 152 -6.20 -2.17 -9.53
N GLY A 153 -5.61 -1.58 -8.48
CA GLY A 153 -4.28 -1.86 -7.92
C GLY A 153 -3.08 -1.61 -8.86
N ARG A 154 -3.24 -1.74 -10.17
CA ARG A 154 -2.23 -1.72 -11.25
C ARG A 154 -0.90 -2.39 -10.92
N GLY A 155 -0.91 -3.48 -10.14
CA GLY A 155 0.30 -4.15 -9.66
C GLY A 155 1.17 -3.32 -8.70
N CYS A 156 0.62 -2.22 -8.18
CA CYS A 156 1.27 -1.32 -7.24
C CYS A 156 1.22 -1.88 -5.81
N TYR A 157 0.31 -2.79 -5.51
CA TYR A 157 0.28 -3.55 -4.27
C TYR A 157 -0.43 -4.88 -4.53
N ALA A 158 -0.23 -5.82 -3.62
CA ALA A 158 -0.97 -7.07 -3.53
C ALA A 158 -1.87 -7.04 -2.28
N LEU A 159 -2.89 -7.89 -2.21
CA LEU A 159 -3.80 -7.93 -1.05
C LEU A 159 -3.02 -8.24 0.24
N GLU A 160 -1.98 -9.05 0.12
CA GLU A 160 -1.07 -9.44 1.20
C GLU A 160 -0.23 -8.27 1.73
N ASP A 161 -0.16 -7.16 0.99
CA ASP A 161 0.52 -5.93 1.44
C ASP A 161 -0.35 -5.14 2.46
N LEU A 162 -1.63 -5.49 2.60
CA LEU A 162 -2.54 -4.92 3.60
C LEU A 162 -2.48 -5.71 4.92
N PRO A 163 -2.28 -5.04 6.06
CA PRO A 163 -2.43 -5.66 7.37
C PRO A 163 -3.89 -6.00 7.65
N SER A 164 -4.16 -6.80 8.68
CA SER A 164 -5.53 -7.12 9.12
C SER A 164 -6.33 -5.89 9.56
N GLN A 165 -5.65 -4.82 9.96
CA GLN A 165 -6.23 -3.55 10.38
C GLN A 165 -5.39 -2.39 9.84
N ILE A 166 -6.06 -1.39 9.27
CA ILE A 166 -5.44 -0.14 8.85
C ILE A 166 -6.01 1.03 9.67
N PRO A 167 -5.28 2.15 9.80
CA PRO A 167 -5.80 3.31 10.52
C PRO A 167 -7.11 3.84 9.95
N GLU A 168 -7.94 4.41 10.81
CA GLU A 168 -9.05 5.25 10.37
C GLU A 168 -8.56 6.66 10.01
N TYR A 169 -9.20 7.27 9.00
CA TYR A 169 -8.89 8.60 8.51
C TYR A 169 -10.15 9.47 8.49
N LYS A 170 -9.98 10.77 8.72
CA LYS A 170 -11.03 11.78 8.61
C LYS A 170 -10.51 13.04 7.93
N LEU A 171 -11.43 13.79 7.34
CA LEU A 171 -11.13 15.14 6.86
C LEU A 171 -11.00 16.10 8.05
N ASP A 172 -9.98 16.94 7.99
CA ASP A 172 -9.81 18.09 8.87
C ASP A 172 -10.22 19.37 8.13
N PRO A 173 -11.48 19.82 8.28
CA PRO A 173 -11.97 21.01 7.58
C PRO A 173 -11.31 22.31 8.05
N ALA A 174 -10.54 22.29 9.15
CA ALA A 174 -9.79 23.46 9.60
C ALA A 174 -8.52 23.70 8.78
N VAL A 175 -8.02 22.68 8.06
CA VAL A 175 -6.84 22.80 7.19
C VAL A 175 -7.24 22.52 5.76
N ARG A 176 -7.29 23.60 4.98
CA ARG A 176 -7.73 23.60 3.60
C ARG A 176 -6.80 24.44 2.75
N ILE A 177 -6.54 23.99 1.53
CA ILE A 177 -5.81 24.72 0.49
C ILE A 177 -6.88 25.13 -0.52
N GLU A 178 -7.12 26.43 -0.68
CA GLU A 178 -8.05 26.90 -1.70
C GLU A 178 -7.39 26.89 -3.09
N ILE A 179 -8.22 27.11 -4.11
CA ILE A 179 -7.73 27.20 -5.49
C ILE A 179 -6.69 28.33 -5.58
N ASP A 180 -5.54 28.03 -6.19
CA ASP A 180 -4.39 28.94 -6.35
C ASP A 180 -3.59 29.25 -5.06
N ASP A 181 -3.91 28.63 -3.92
CA ASP A 181 -3.09 28.71 -2.71
C ASP A 181 -1.90 27.75 -2.74
N ILE A 182 -0.82 28.15 -2.05
CA ILE A 182 0.36 27.30 -1.85
C ILE A 182 0.21 26.53 -0.53
N PRO A 183 0.49 25.21 -0.51
CA PRO A 183 0.41 24.41 0.72
C PRO A 183 1.42 24.88 1.78
N ILE A 184 0.97 24.97 3.03
CA ILE A 184 1.81 25.33 4.19
C ILE A 184 2.03 24.16 5.17
N GLU A 185 1.21 23.12 5.11
CA GLU A 185 1.31 21.91 5.93
C GLU A 185 1.57 20.70 5.02
N THR A 186 2.57 19.88 5.38
CA THR A 186 2.84 18.63 4.68
C THR A 186 1.84 17.58 5.11
N GLY A 187 1.19 16.90 4.18
CA GLY A 187 0.21 15.87 4.51
C GLY A 187 -0.42 15.19 3.31
N ILE A 188 -1.41 14.35 3.58
CA ILE A 188 -2.27 13.73 2.57
C ILE A 188 -3.55 14.56 2.51
N TYR A 189 -3.97 14.94 1.31
CA TYR A 189 -5.11 15.80 1.08
C TYR A 189 -6.10 15.13 0.13
N LEU A 190 -7.38 15.38 0.37
CA LEU A 190 -8.47 14.98 -0.52
C LEU A 190 -8.86 16.16 -1.43
N PRO A 191 -8.93 15.98 -2.76
CA PRO A 191 -9.34 17.03 -3.68
C PRO A 191 -10.87 17.22 -3.69
N ASP A 192 -11.31 18.44 -3.95
CA ASP A 192 -12.71 18.75 -4.24
C ASP A 192 -13.12 18.42 -5.68
N ALA A 193 -12.38 17.56 -6.37
CA ALA A 193 -12.64 17.11 -7.72
C ALA A 193 -13.21 15.69 -7.73
N ASP A 194 -14.29 15.45 -8.48
CA ASP A 194 -14.77 14.09 -8.75
C ASP A 194 -13.74 13.30 -9.55
N PHE A 195 -13.82 11.96 -9.49
CA PHE A 195 -12.96 11.05 -10.25
C PHE A 195 -11.45 11.29 -10.03
N SER A 196 -11.10 11.73 -8.82
CA SER A 196 -9.74 12.06 -8.40
C SER A 196 -9.40 11.34 -7.09
N SER A 197 -8.12 11.04 -6.90
CA SER A 197 -7.56 10.35 -5.73
C SER A 197 -7.05 11.32 -4.67
N ALA A 198 -6.87 10.85 -3.44
CA ALA A 198 -6.09 11.57 -2.44
C ALA A 198 -4.63 11.72 -2.89
N ARG A 199 -3.98 12.82 -2.47
CA ARG A 199 -2.62 13.19 -2.88
C ARG A 199 -1.77 13.55 -1.67
N PHE A 200 -0.52 13.10 -1.67
CA PHE A 200 0.50 13.65 -0.78
C PHE A 200 0.99 15.01 -1.30
N ILE A 201 0.96 16.03 -0.44
CA ILE A 201 1.37 17.39 -0.77
C ILE A 201 2.32 17.87 0.32
N ALA A 202 3.53 18.27 -0.07
CA ALA A 202 4.53 18.83 0.83
C ALA A 202 4.36 20.34 0.98
N ALA A 203 4.66 20.88 2.17
CA ALA A 203 4.60 22.32 2.45
C ALA A 203 5.57 23.18 1.61
N ASN A 204 6.55 22.58 0.94
CA ASN A 204 7.49 23.25 0.04
C ASN A 204 7.17 23.01 -1.44
N PHE A 205 5.96 22.52 -1.77
CA PHE A 205 5.58 22.23 -3.15
C PHE A 205 5.76 23.44 -4.08
N GLY A 206 5.60 24.67 -3.56
CA GLY A 206 6.06 25.91 -4.21
C GLY A 206 5.12 26.46 -5.27
N GLU A 207 4.05 25.74 -5.61
CA GLU A 207 3.00 26.15 -6.53
C GLU A 207 1.63 25.62 -6.06
N PRO A 208 0.51 26.09 -6.65
CA PRO A 208 -0.80 25.54 -6.31
C PRO A 208 -0.98 24.11 -6.83
N PRO A 209 -1.38 23.15 -5.97
CA PRO A 209 -1.51 21.75 -6.36
C PRO A 209 -2.76 21.51 -7.23
N GLU A 210 -2.57 20.83 -8.36
CA GLU A 210 -3.63 20.33 -9.23
C GLU A 210 -3.92 18.84 -8.96
N ALA A 211 -5.15 18.41 -9.22
CA ALA A 211 -5.55 17.00 -9.08
C ALA A 211 -5.60 16.32 -10.45
N VAL A 212 -5.16 15.06 -10.52
CA VAL A 212 -5.42 14.22 -11.70
C VAL A 212 -6.88 13.78 -11.67
N GLN A 213 -7.66 14.31 -12.60
CA GLN A 213 -9.08 14.03 -12.74
C GLN A 213 -9.35 13.13 -13.95
N GLY A 214 -10.05 12.03 -13.72
CA GLY A 214 -10.53 11.16 -14.79
C GLY A 214 -11.61 11.82 -15.64
N ILE A 215 -11.45 11.77 -16.98
CA ILE A 215 -12.43 12.28 -17.94
C ILE A 215 -13.18 11.14 -18.64
N LYS A 216 -12.43 10.13 -19.11
CA LYS A 216 -13.00 9.02 -19.87
C LYS A 216 -12.36 7.70 -19.48
N ARG A 217 -13.17 6.72 -19.11
CA ARG A 217 -12.70 5.34 -18.86
C ARG A 217 -12.35 4.64 -20.18
N THR A 218 -11.48 3.65 -20.09
CA THR A 218 -11.16 2.79 -21.24
C THR A 218 -12.25 1.75 -21.47
N ASP A 219 -12.53 1.44 -22.73
CA ASP A 219 -13.43 0.35 -23.13
C ASP A 219 -12.66 -0.98 -23.30
N LYS A 220 -11.35 -0.97 -23.02
CA LYS A 220 -10.48 -2.13 -23.19
C LYS A 220 -10.74 -3.17 -22.10
N LEU A 221 -10.69 -4.43 -22.51
CA LEU A 221 -10.62 -5.56 -21.60
C LEU A 221 -9.18 -5.81 -21.18
N ASP A 222 -9.03 -6.38 -20.00
CA ASP A 222 -7.77 -6.91 -19.54
C ASP A 222 -7.42 -8.15 -20.34
N VAL A 223 -6.18 -8.23 -20.83
CA VAL A 223 -5.76 -9.26 -21.78
C VAL A 223 -5.71 -10.63 -21.12
N GLU A 224 -5.38 -10.69 -19.83
CA GLU A 224 -5.23 -11.95 -19.10
C GLU A 224 -6.58 -12.43 -18.56
N THR A 225 -7.39 -11.53 -18.03
CA THR A 225 -8.63 -11.89 -17.33
C THR A 225 -9.89 -11.74 -18.20
N GLY A 226 -9.82 -11.03 -19.33
CA GLY A 226 -10.97 -10.70 -20.17
C GLY A 226 -11.99 -9.75 -19.53
N LYS A 227 -11.71 -9.23 -18.34
CA LYS A 227 -12.59 -8.32 -17.59
C LYS A 227 -12.40 -6.87 -18.02
N PRO A 228 -13.40 -5.98 -17.87
CA PRO A 228 -13.23 -4.56 -18.14
C PRO A 228 -12.06 -3.95 -17.36
N ARG A 229 -11.18 -3.20 -18.04
CA ARG A 229 -10.16 -2.39 -17.36
C ARG A 229 -10.81 -1.10 -16.90
N TYR A 230 -10.93 -0.93 -15.60
CA TYR A 230 -11.48 0.29 -15.01
C TYR A 230 -10.48 1.45 -14.93
N SER A 231 -9.52 1.51 -15.85
CA SER A 231 -8.55 2.61 -15.92
C SER A 231 -9.06 3.80 -16.73
N TRP A 232 -8.53 4.98 -16.43
CA TRP A 232 -8.73 6.16 -17.24
C TRP A 232 -7.95 6.09 -18.56
N ARG A 233 -8.64 6.37 -19.66
CA ARG A 233 -8.06 6.55 -21.00
C ARG A 233 -7.64 8.01 -21.19
N GLU A 234 -8.46 8.93 -20.69
CA GLU A 234 -8.22 10.36 -20.72
C GLU A 234 -8.38 10.89 -19.29
N SER A 235 -7.37 11.62 -18.85
CA SER A 235 -7.35 12.37 -17.59
C SER A 235 -6.80 13.76 -17.85
N GLN A 236 -7.11 14.69 -16.96
CA GLN A 236 -6.63 16.06 -17.00
C GLN A 236 -6.10 16.48 -15.63
N TRP A 237 -5.22 17.48 -15.62
CA TRP A 237 -4.90 18.22 -14.41
C TRP A 237 -5.99 19.26 -14.18
N ALA A 238 -6.67 19.18 -13.04
CA ALA A 238 -7.75 20.08 -12.66
C ALA A 238 -7.35 20.89 -11.44
N LYS A 239 -7.53 22.21 -11.53
CA LYS A 239 -7.48 23.10 -10.36
C LYS A 239 -8.60 22.75 -9.40
N THR A 240 -8.29 22.64 -8.12
CA THR A 240 -9.26 22.24 -7.10
C THR A 240 -8.82 22.72 -5.73
N GLY A 241 -9.78 22.77 -4.79
CA GLY A 241 -9.47 22.90 -3.37
C GLY A 241 -9.08 21.55 -2.78
N TRP A 242 -8.39 21.59 -1.65
CA TRP A 242 -7.88 20.40 -0.98
C TRP A 242 -8.16 20.47 0.51
N THR A 243 -8.68 19.39 1.08
CA THR A 243 -8.90 19.28 2.53
C THR A 243 -7.94 18.26 3.12
N LEU A 244 -7.24 18.61 4.20
CA LEU A 244 -6.27 17.73 4.84
C LEU A 244 -6.97 16.47 5.38
N ILE A 245 -6.35 15.32 5.17
CA ILE A 245 -6.75 14.05 5.77
C ILE A 245 -5.86 13.80 6.99
N ARG A 246 -6.49 13.53 8.14
CA ARG A 246 -5.80 13.15 9.37
C ARG A 246 -6.18 11.74 9.78
N ARG A 247 -5.19 11.01 10.29
CA ARG A 247 -5.42 9.78 11.06
C ARG A 247 -6.24 10.08 12.31
N VAL A 248 -7.21 9.23 12.61
CA VAL A 248 -7.92 9.25 13.90
C VAL A 248 -7.08 8.44 14.89
N GLY A 249 -6.55 9.10 15.91
CA GLY A 249 -5.64 8.48 16.87
C GLY A 249 -6.29 7.32 17.62
N GLY A 250 -5.68 6.14 17.56
CA GLY A 250 -6.16 4.93 18.25
C GLY A 250 -7.29 4.17 17.55
N GLU A 251 -7.86 4.71 16.48
CA GLU A 251 -8.96 4.08 15.72
C GLU A 251 -8.44 3.35 14.48
N PHE A 252 -9.01 2.18 14.21
CA PHE A 252 -8.61 1.30 13.14
C PHE A 252 -9.83 0.67 12.46
N ILE A 253 -9.69 0.38 11.18
CA ILE A 253 -10.69 -0.32 10.36
C ILE A 253 -10.12 -1.70 10.02
N ASN A 254 -10.91 -2.74 10.31
CA ASN A 254 -10.60 -4.11 9.91
C ASN A 254 -10.61 -4.21 8.38
N VAL A 255 -9.52 -4.72 7.82
CA VAL A 255 -9.44 -5.06 6.40
C VAL A 255 -10.21 -6.36 6.19
N PRO A 256 -11.23 -6.39 5.30
CA PRO A 256 -11.94 -7.62 5.00
C PRO A 256 -10.98 -8.68 4.45
N VAL A 257 -11.29 -9.96 4.67
CA VAL A 257 -10.43 -11.08 4.22
C VAL A 257 -10.17 -11.03 2.71
N ASP A 258 -11.18 -10.65 1.92
CA ASP A 258 -11.07 -10.50 0.46
C ASP A 258 -10.67 -9.07 0.03
N GLY A 259 -10.23 -8.23 0.98
CA GLY A 259 -9.92 -6.82 0.77
C GLY A 259 -11.15 -5.91 0.71
N PHE A 260 -10.91 -4.60 0.56
CA PHE A 260 -12.01 -3.63 0.46
C PHE A 260 -12.76 -3.69 -0.88
N PHE A 261 -12.09 -4.19 -1.92
CA PHE A 261 -12.55 -4.23 -3.32
C PHE A 261 -12.51 -5.65 -3.91
N PRO A 262 -13.26 -6.62 -3.36
CA PRO A 262 -13.20 -8.01 -3.78
C PRO A 262 -13.63 -8.22 -5.24
N LYS A 263 -14.46 -7.34 -5.80
CA LYS A 263 -14.87 -7.43 -7.21
C LYS A 263 -13.97 -6.59 -8.14
N GLY A 264 -13.13 -5.72 -7.58
CA GLY A 264 -12.30 -4.80 -8.33
C GLY A 264 -13.12 -3.78 -9.14
N LEU A 265 -14.30 -3.42 -8.62
CA LEU A 265 -15.26 -2.56 -9.30
C LEU A 265 -15.21 -1.12 -8.78
N PRO A 266 -15.29 -0.09 -9.64
CA PRO A 266 -15.35 1.29 -9.20
C PRO A 266 -16.53 1.57 -8.28
N GLU A 267 -17.67 0.92 -8.51
CA GLU A 267 -18.89 1.08 -7.71
C GLU A 267 -18.65 0.74 -6.23
N GLU A 268 -17.69 -0.14 -5.92
CA GLU A 268 -17.32 -0.45 -4.53
C GLU A 268 -16.67 0.77 -3.84
N LEU A 269 -15.98 1.64 -4.59
CA LEU A 269 -15.45 2.90 -4.09
C LEU A 269 -16.57 3.95 -3.95
N TYR A 270 -17.42 4.10 -4.98
CA TYR A 270 -18.51 5.10 -4.96
C TYR A 270 -19.55 4.82 -3.87
N ASN A 271 -19.76 3.55 -3.52
CA ASN A 271 -20.65 3.15 -2.43
C ASN A 271 -19.94 3.09 -1.06
N TRP A 272 -18.63 3.41 -1.00
CA TRP A 272 -17.85 3.34 0.23
C TRP A 272 -18.44 4.18 1.37
N PRO A 273 -18.87 5.45 1.19
CA PRO A 273 -19.40 6.24 2.30
C PRO A 273 -20.61 5.62 3.00
N GLU A 274 -21.43 4.88 2.26
CA GLU A 274 -22.58 4.14 2.81
C GLU A 274 -22.12 2.85 3.50
N LYS A 275 -21.22 2.11 2.86
CA LYS A 275 -20.63 0.88 3.41
C LYS A 275 -19.89 1.17 4.71
N GLU A 276 -19.15 2.27 4.78
CA GLU A 276 -18.44 2.72 5.96
C GLU A 276 -19.39 3.08 7.10
N LYS A 277 -20.50 3.78 6.83
CA LYS A 277 -21.55 4.01 7.84
C LYS A 277 -22.14 2.72 8.36
N LEU A 278 -22.39 1.74 7.49
CA LEU A 278 -22.89 0.42 7.89
C LEU A 278 -21.85 -0.34 8.72
N LEU A 279 -20.57 -0.27 8.37
CA LEU A 279 -19.48 -0.87 9.16
C LEU A 279 -19.34 -0.21 10.54
N ARG A 280 -19.57 1.10 10.63
CA ARG A 280 -19.58 1.87 11.88
C ARG A 280 -20.84 1.62 12.73
N GLN A 281 -21.96 1.27 12.09
CA GLN A 281 -23.24 0.98 12.75
C GLN A 281 -23.44 -0.51 13.07
N ALA A 282 -22.71 -1.40 12.41
CA ALA A 282 -22.73 -2.83 12.71
C ALA A 282 -22.18 -3.02 14.12
N GLU A 283 -23.05 -3.38 15.06
CA GLU A 283 -22.64 -3.70 16.42
C GLU A 283 -21.51 -4.74 16.39
N PRO A 284 -20.44 -4.54 17.16
CA PRO A 284 -19.32 -5.47 17.14
C PRO A 284 -19.84 -6.89 17.49
N THR A 285 -19.51 -7.87 16.65
CA THR A 285 -19.98 -9.24 16.81
C THR A 285 -19.33 -9.84 18.05
N ARG A 286 -20.15 -10.21 19.04
CA ARG A 286 -19.66 -10.83 20.27
C ARG A 286 -19.08 -12.21 20.00
N ILE A 287 -18.05 -12.59 20.76
CA ILE A 287 -17.51 -13.95 20.73
C ILE A 287 -18.62 -14.89 21.18
N THR A 288 -18.99 -15.85 20.33
CA THR A 288 -20.02 -16.85 20.61
C THR A 288 -19.48 -18.26 20.47
N ALA A 289 -20.01 -19.20 21.25
CA ALA A 289 -19.73 -20.63 21.13
C ALA A 289 -20.93 -21.45 21.61
N TYR A 290 -21.10 -22.65 21.07
CA TYR A 290 -22.21 -23.53 21.45
C TYR A 290 -21.89 -24.34 22.71
N SER A 291 -22.93 -24.79 23.42
CA SER A 291 -22.78 -25.82 24.45
C SER A 291 -21.97 -27.02 23.94
N GLY A 292 -21.06 -27.51 24.77
CA GLY A 292 -20.10 -28.57 24.44
C GLY A 292 -18.81 -28.09 23.79
N GLU A 293 -18.78 -26.91 23.17
CA GLU A 293 -17.55 -26.32 22.61
C GLU A 293 -16.68 -25.75 23.73
N THR A 294 -15.36 -25.81 23.55
CA THR A 294 -14.40 -25.28 24.52
C THR A 294 -14.36 -23.76 24.45
N SER A 295 -14.42 -23.13 25.61
CA SER A 295 -14.37 -21.67 25.72
C SER A 295 -13.00 -21.14 25.29
N PRO A 296 -12.91 -20.23 24.29
CA PRO A 296 -11.63 -19.67 23.86
C PRO A 296 -10.99 -18.75 24.92
N HIS A 297 -11.79 -18.19 25.83
CA HIS A 297 -11.35 -17.26 26.88
C HIS A 297 -12.02 -17.56 28.22
N SER A 298 -11.37 -17.19 29.33
CA SER A 298 -12.00 -17.25 30.65
C SER A 298 -12.90 -16.04 30.85
N GLY A 299 -14.14 -16.26 31.29
CA GLY A 299 -15.05 -15.16 31.54
C GLY A 299 -16.50 -15.56 31.77
N ARG A 300 -17.35 -14.52 31.83
CA ARG A 300 -18.79 -14.64 32.02
C ARG A 300 -19.47 -14.71 30.66
N TRP A 301 -20.14 -15.83 30.40
CA TRP A 301 -20.95 -16.08 29.22
C TRP A 301 -22.43 -15.89 29.56
N GLY A 302 -23.22 -15.50 28.56
CA GLY A 302 -24.66 -15.33 28.67
C GLY A 302 -25.41 -15.93 27.49
N THR A 303 -26.62 -16.44 27.76
CA THR A 303 -27.54 -16.95 26.74
C THR A 303 -28.98 -16.64 27.16
N PHE A 304 -29.88 -16.53 26.19
CA PHE A 304 -31.29 -16.25 26.45
C PHE A 304 -32.12 -17.51 26.19
N ILE A 305 -32.70 -18.05 27.25
CA ILE A 305 -33.46 -19.31 27.20
C ILE A 305 -34.75 -19.14 28.00
N ASP A 306 -35.87 -19.56 27.41
CA ASP A 306 -37.21 -19.53 28.01
C ASP A 306 -37.61 -18.15 28.57
N GLY A 307 -37.28 -17.08 27.84
CA GLY A 307 -37.63 -15.71 28.24
C GLY A 307 -36.74 -15.12 29.35
N SER A 308 -35.67 -15.83 29.75
CA SER A 308 -34.77 -15.41 30.83
C SER A 308 -33.31 -15.42 30.38
N LEU A 309 -32.54 -14.42 30.82
CA LEU A 309 -31.11 -14.38 30.56
C LEU A 309 -30.37 -15.24 31.60
N ARG A 310 -29.59 -16.20 31.12
CA ARG A 310 -28.79 -17.13 31.92
C ARG A 310 -27.32 -16.78 31.77
N TYR A 311 -26.56 -17.06 32.82
CA TYR A 311 -25.13 -16.77 32.87
C TYR A 311 -24.36 -18.03 33.27
N ALA A 312 -23.17 -18.18 32.71
CA ALA A 312 -22.20 -19.19 33.11
C ALA A 312 -20.81 -18.56 33.19
N HIS A 313 -20.05 -18.88 34.22
CA HIS A 313 -18.63 -18.51 34.28
C HIS A 313 -17.81 -19.72 33.83
N VAL A 314 -17.07 -19.57 32.74
CA VAL A 314 -16.34 -20.68 32.11
C VAL A 314 -14.89 -20.30 31.93
N LYS A 315 -13.97 -21.20 32.31
CA LYS A 315 -12.53 -20.99 32.12
C LYS A 315 -12.13 -21.32 30.68
N GLN A 316 -11.06 -20.70 30.21
CA GLN A 316 -10.46 -21.04 28.92
C GLN A 316 -10.19 -22.56 28.84
N GLY A 317 -10.58 -23.18 27.71
CA GLY A 317 -10.45 -24.61 27.47
C GLY A 317 -11.53 -25.48 28.10
N GLN A 318 -12.41 -24.92 28.95
CA GLN A 318 -13.55 -25.65 29.53
C GLN A 318 -14.74 -25.61 28.58
N ALA A 319 -15.46 -26.73 28.46
CA ALA A 319 -16.67 -26.81 27.63
C ALA A 319 -17.81 -25.94 28.20
N LEU A 320 -18.55 -25.27 27.31
CA LEU A 320 -19.74 -24.51 27.67
C LEU A 320 -20.87 -25.44 28.11
N PRO A 321 -21.62 -25.10 29.17
CA PRO A 321 -22.65 -25.97 29.71
C PRO A 321 -23.82 -26.14 28.75
N GLU A 322 -24.40 -27.33 28.75
CA GLU A 322 -25.71 -27.61 28.15
C GLU A 322 -26.82 -27.09 29.07
N TYR A 323 -27.97 -26.77 28.49
CA TYR A 323 -29.14 -26.32 29.23
C TYR A 323 -30.05 -27.50 29.55
N GLU A 324 -30.35 -27.73 30.82
CA GLU A 324 -31.34 -28.71 31.25
C GLU A 324 -32.70 -28.03 31.42
N ASP A 325 -33.72 -28.52 30.72
CA ASP A 325 -35.09 -28.02 30.87
C ASP A 325 -35.80 -28.61 32.11
N LYS A 326 -37.06 -28.21 32.33
CA LYS A 326 -37.88 -28.67 33.47
C LYS A 326 -38.21 -30.16 33.42
N GLU A 327 -37.98 -30.83 32.29
CA GLU A 327 -38.20 -32.26 32.08
C GLU A 327 -36.87 -33.04 32.10
N SER A 328 -35.79 -32.42 32.57
CA SER A 328 -34.43 -33.00 32.63
C SER A 328 -33.82 -33.35 31.28
N LYS A 329 -34.24 -32.66 30.21
CA LYS A 329 -33.67 -32.84 28.88
C LYS A 329 -32.62 -31.77 28.61
N LEU A 330 -31.46 -32.21 28.12
CA LEU A 330 -30.34 -31.33 27.76
C LEU A 330 -30.52 -30.75 26.35
N HIS A 331 -30.30 -29.45 26.24
CA HIS A 331 -30.40 -28.68 25.00
C HIS A 331 -29.10 -27.95 24.71
N ARG A 332 -28.67 -28.02 23.44
CA ARG A 332 -27.54 -27.26 22.92
C ARG A 332 -27.97 -25.81 22.71
N THR A 333 -27.24 -24.87 23.30
CA THR A 333 -27.56 -23.43 23.22
C THR A 333 -26.34 -22.64 22.78
N LEU A 334 -26.58 -21.47 22.15
CA LEU A 334 -25.52 -20.56 21.78
C LEU A 334 -25.24 -19.61 22.94
N TRP A 335 -23.99 -19.55 23.38
CA TRP A 335 -23.51 -18.66 24.42
C TRP A 335 -22.76 -17.49 23.80
N SER A 336 -22.94 -16.29 24.37
CA SER A 336 -22.21 -15.08 24.03
C SER A 336 -21.34 -14.63 25.20
N LEU A 337 -20.06 -14.35 24.95
CA LEU A 337 -19.13 -13.89 25.98
C LEU A 337 -19.50 -12.46 26.39
N LEU A 338 -19.76 -12.24 27.67
CA LEU A 338 -20.20 -10.95 28.20
C LEU A 338 -19.07 -10.13 28.80
N GLU A 339 -18.18 -10.80 29.52
CA GLU A 339 -17.05 -10.22 30.23
C GLU A 339 -15.91 -11.23 30.22
N ARG A 340 -14.66 -10.77 30.12
CA ARG A 340 -13.47 -11.60 30.29
C ARG A 340 -12.79 -11.34 31.60
N ASP A 341 -12.24 -12.39 32.20
CA ASP A 341 -11.48 -12.30 33.44
C ASP A 341 -10.20 -11.47 33.27
N ASP A 342 -9.60 -11.50 32.07
CA ASP A 342 -8.42 -10.71 31.70
C ASP A 342 -8.75 -9.27 31.26
N LYS A 343 -10.02 -8.87 31.32
CA LYS A 343 -10.53 -7.57 30.84
C LYS A 343 -10.24 -7.29 29.35
N GLY A 344 -9.92 -8.32 28.57
CA GLY A 344 -9.78 -8.22 27.12
C GLY A 344 -11.12 -8.01 26.42
N SER A 345 -11.08 -7.79 25.11
CA SER A 345 -12.30 -7.63 24.33
C SER A 345 -13.12 -8.91 24.22
N VAL A 346 -14.44 -8.74 24.23
CA VAL A 346 -15.45 -9.80 24.08
C VAL A 346 -15.99 -9.87 22.66
N PHE A 347 -15.38 -9.17 21.70
CA PHE A 347 -15.81 -9.10 20.32
C PHE A 347 -14.79 -9.78 19.38
N ILE A 348 -15.30 -10.40 18.32
CA ILE A 348 -14.50 -10.99 17.25
C ILE A 348 -13.94 -9.80 16.47
N ASN A 349 -12.64 -9.52 16.58
CA ASN A 349 -11.87 -8.44 15.92
C ASN A 349 -11.61 -7.14 16.72
N SER A 350 -11.39 -7.20 18.04
CA SER A 350 -10.80 -6.05 18.77
C SER A 350 -9.37 -6.29 19.22
#